data_AF-A0A7K3RIA5-F1
#
_entry.id   AF-A0A7K3RIA5-F1
#
_cell.length_a   1.000
_cell.length_b   1.000
_cell.length_c   1.000
_cell.angle_alpha   90.00
_cell.angle_beta   90.00
_cell.angle_gamma   90.00
#
_symmetry.space_group_name_H-M   'P 1'
#
loop_
_entity.id
_entity.type
_entity.pdbx_description
1 polymer ?
#
loop_
_entity_poly.entity_id
_entity_poly.type
_entity_poly.pdbx_seq_one_letter_code
_entity_poly.pdbx_strand_id
1 'polypeptide(L)'
;MRGAALLAVVTAAGALTVTSPAQAVVGDAVADGSYAFTAKLDIGEGDAKRACTGSLVDAQWILTASSCFAAAGQPAFPLPAGAPALKTTATIGRTDLTGTGGKVVEVTELVSRTDRDLVMAKLAQPVTDIAPLPLADSAPVAGESLRALGYGRTATSWVPDRLHAGTVAVTASDATTVAVTRDGGAICKGDAGGPALREQDGKVLLAAVHSTSWQAGCFGSDETRPGAVETRTDNVVDWVTQVRGLPKDPQVTSGDFNGDGREDIAAFYDNGTAVDGKRRSSLFAFYSTGTGFAEPKRVWASTGSFNGAAVKLTSGDYNGDGKGDVAVLYNSGQAADGKYVSTVFTFTSNGTGFAAPKQTWTSSGSFDWSKSKPVSGDFNGDGKDDLAVFYNGGQAADGKFVSLAFTFTSNGAAFNNPTTSWTSSGSFDWSKSKPVPGDFNGDGKDDLAVFYNGGQAADGKFVSLAFTFTSNGAAFNNPTTSWTSSGSFDWSKSKPV
;
A
#
# COMPACT_ATOMS: atom_id res chain seq x y z
N MET A 1 -96.24 -1.10 -47.55
CA MET A 1 -96.03 -2.41 -48.21
C MET A 1 -94.60 -2.46 -48.72
N ARG A 2 -93.89 -3.57 -48.41
CA ARG A 2 -92.61 -4.05 -49.00
C ARG A 2 -91.43 -3.09 -48.82
N GLY A 3 -90.44 -3.31 -47.96
CA GLY A 3 -89.80 -4.56 -47.55
C GLY A 3 -88.54 -4.78 -48.38
N ALA A 4 -87.38 -4.39 -47.86
CA ALA A 4 -86.06 -4.87 -48.29
C ALA A 4 -85.04 -4.55 -47.19
N ALA A 5 -84.71 -5.58 -46.42
CA ALA A 5 -83.55 -5.60 -45.55
C ALA A 5 -82.31 -5.87 -46.40
N LEU A 6 -81.23 -5.10 -46.20
CA LEU A 6 -79.90 -5.52 -46.62
C LEU A 6 -78.91 -5.31 -45.46
N LEU A 7 -78.32 -6.43 -45.10
CA LEU A 7 -77.24 -6.64 -44.15
C LEU A 7 -75.93 -6.17 -44.79
N ALA A 8 -75.14 -5.31 -44.13
CA ALA A 8 -73.75 -5.06 -44.51
C ALA A 8 -72.90 -4.68 -43.29
N VAL A 9 -72.27 -5.71 -42.73
CA VAL A 9 -70.96 -5.80 -42.06
C VAL A 9 -70.32 -4.50 -41.57
N VAL A 10 -70.30 -4.31 -40.25
CA VAL A 10 -69.37 -3.40 -39.56
C VAL A 10 -68.06 -4.16 -39.34
N THR A 11 -67.01 -3.81 -40.09
CA THR A 11 -65.64 -4.20 -39.78
C THR A 11 -65.14 -3.33 -38.63
N ALA A 12 -65.40 -3.77 -37.39
CA ALA A 12 -64.69 -3.26 -36.23
C ALA A 12 -63.24 -3.75 -36.31
N ALA A 13 -62.32 -2.86 -36.65
CA ALA A 13 -60.89 -3.08 -36.45
C ALA A 13 -60.63 -3.20 -34.95
N GLY A 14 -60.70 -4.43 -34.44
CA GLY A 14 -60.17 -4.77 -33.13
C GLY A 14 -58.67 -4.56 -33.18
N ALA A 15 -58.21 -3.44 -32.64
CA ALA A 15 -56.83 -3.30 -32.23
C ALA A 15 -56.59 -4.37 -31.16
N LEU A 16 -56.05 -5.51 -31.59
CA LEU A 16 -55.36 -6.45 -30.72
C LEU A 16 -54.20 -5.67 -30.10
N THR A 17 -54.44 -5.10 -28.93
CA THR A 17 -53.37 -4.82 -27.99
C THR A 17 -52.77 -6.17 -27.65
N VAL A 18 -51.71 -6.53 -28.38
CA VAL A 18 -50.78 -7.55 -27.91
C VAL A 18 -50.22 -6.96 -26.62
N THR A 19 -50.77 -7.39 -25.50
CA THR A 19 -50.12 -7.22 -24.20
C THR A 19 -48.83 -8.02 -24.30
N SER A 20 -47.75 -7.35 -24.71
CA SER A 20 -46.40 -7.85 -24.46
C SER A 20 -46.35 -8.18 -22.97
N PRO A 21 -45.92 -9.38 -22.55
CA PRO A 21 -45.65 -9.61 -21.15
C PRO A 21 -44.60 -8.57 -20.72
N ALA A 22 -44.98 -7.71 -19.78
CA ALA A 22 -44.12 -6.68 -19.26
C ALA A 22 -42.95 -7.35 -18.51
N GLN A 23 -41.75 -7.04 -19.01
CA GLN A 23 -40.46 -6.97 -18.30
C GLN A 23 -39.99 -8.23 -17.56
N ALA A 24 -39.19 -9.04 -18.25
CA ALA A 24 -38.11 -9.74 -17.57
C ALA A 24 -37.06 -8.71 -17.16
N VAL A 25 -36.76 -8.65 -15.87
CA VAL A 25 -35.58 -7.96 -15.35
C VAL A 25 -34.98 -8.87 -14.28
N VAL A 26 -33.71 -9.26 -14.44
CA VAL A 26 -32.60 -9.11 -13.47
C VAL A 26 -31.31 -9.45 -14.22
N GLY A 27 -30.50 -8.42 -14.50
CA GLY A 27 -29.11 -8.52 -14.94
C GLY A 27 -28.90 -9.01 -16.36
N ASP A 28 -28.65 -8.12 -17.32
CA ASP A 28 -28.23 -8.54 -18.66
C ASP A 28 -26.88 -9.24 -18.59
N ALA A 29 -26.72 -10.32 -19.35
CA ALA A 29 -25.42 -10.94 -19.53
C ALA A 29 -24.45 -9.91 -20.13
N VAL A 30 -23.31 -9.73 -19.50
CA VAL A 30 -22.30 -8.79 -19.96
C VAL A 30 -21.62 -9.34 -21.22
N ALA A 31 -21.37 -8.46 -22.19
CA ALA A 31 -20.65 -8.77 -23.41
C ALA A 31 -19.18 -9.10 -23.11
N ASP A 32 -18.62 -10.05 -23.85
CA ASP A 32 -17.22 -10.47 -23.67
C ASP A 32 -16.26 -9.28 -23.76
N GLY A 33 -15.24 -9.28 -22.89
CA GLY A 33 -14.22 -8.24 -22.84
C GLY A 33 -14.64 -6.95 -22.13
N SER A 34 -15.91 -6.83 -21.70
CA SER A 34 -16.38 -5.70 -20.90
C SER A 34 -16.13 -5.92 -19.41
N TYR A 35 -15.84 -4.84 -18.68
CA TYR A 35 -15.64 -4.82 -17.23
C TYR A 35 -14.61 -5.84 -16.70
N ALA A 36 -13.50 -6.01 -17.42
CA ALA A 36 -12.46 -7.00 -17.12
C ALA A 36 -11.85 -6.87 -15.72
N PHE A 37 -11.95 -5.71 -15.07
CA PHE A 37 -11.55 -5.51 -13.67
C PHE A 37 -12.39 -6.32 -12.67
N THR A 38 -13.58 -6.82 -13.06
CA THR A 38 -14.48 -7.54 -12.15
C THR A 38 -13.93 -8.93 -11.86
N ALA A 39 -13.84 -9.27 -10.59
CA ALA A 39 -13.30 -10.53 -10.11
C ALA A 39 -14.40 -11.41 -9.51
N LYS A 40 -14.36 -12.71 -9.82
CA LYS A 40 -15.08 -13.73 -9.06
C LYS A 40 -14.18 -14.27 -7.97
N LEU A 41 -14.65 -14.28 -6.73
CA LEU A 41 -13.95 -14.85 -5.58
C LEU A 41 -14.58 -16.21 -5.23
N ASP A 42 -13.79 -17.27 -5.28
CA ASP A 42 -14.12 -18.57 -4.70
C ASP A 42 -13.42 -18.68 -3.34
N ILE A 43 -14.21 -18.74 -2.25
CA ILE A 43 -13.73 -18.74 -0.87
C ILE A 43 -14.07 -20.09 -0.24
N GLY A 44 -13.05 -20.82 0.20
CA GLY A 44 -13.19 -22.16 0.75
C GLY A 44 -13.46 -23.25 -0.30
N GLU A 45 -13.60 -24.48 0.18
CA GLU A 45 -13.85 -25.68 -0.62
C GLU A 45 -14.95 -26.52 0.05
N GLY A 46 -15.54 -27.48 -0.70
CA GLY A 46 -16.61 -28.35 -0.20
C GLY A 46 -17.84 -27.58 0.31
N ASP A 47 -18.41 -28.00 1.43
CA ASP A 47 -19.63 -27.42 2.01
C ASP A 47 -19.44 -26.00 2.57
N ALA A 48 -18.19 -25.59 2.80
CA ALA A 48 -17.84 -24.24 3.23
C ALA A 48 -17.68 -23.27 2.05
N LYS A 49 -17.68 -23.79 0.81
CA LYS A 49 -17.47 -23.01 -0.41
C LYS A 49 -18.56 -21.95 -0.55
N ARG A 50 -18.13 -20.71 -0.73
CA ARG A 50 -19.00 -19.59 -1.10
C ARG A 50 -18.38 -18.78 -2.22
N ALA A 51 -19.22 -18.05 -2.93
CA ALA A 51 -18.79 -17.13 -3.98
C ALA A 51 -19.11 -15.69 -3.56
N CYS A 52 -18.19 -14.80 -3.89
CA CYS A 52 -18.37 -13.35 -3.85
C CYS A 52 -17.87 -12.73 -5.15
N THR A 53 -18.13 -11.45 -5.32
CA THR A 53 -17.59 -10.62 -6.39
C THR A 53 -16.59 -9.62 -5.80
N GLY A 54 -15.68 -9.09 -6.62
CA GLY A 54 -14.74 -8.03 -6.25
C GLY A 54 -14.35 -7.20 -7.47
N SER A 55 -13.55 -6.16 -7.26
CA SER A 55 -12.99 -5.33 -8.33
C SER A 55 -11.50 -5.16 -8.19
N LEU A 56 -10.74 -5.39 -9.26
CA LEU A 56 -9.32 -5.06 -9.34
C LEU A 56 -9.16 -3.53 -9.28
N VAL A 57 -8.61 -3.00 -8.18
CA VAL A 57 -8.39 -1.55 -7.96
C VAL A 57 -6.91 -1.16 -8.04
N ASP A 58 -6.02 -2.15 -8.05
CA ASP A 58 -4.61 -2.05 -8.38
C ASP A 58 -4.14 -3.40 -8.94
N ALA A 59 -2.96 -3.46 -9.60
CA ALA A 59 -2.47 -4.68 -10.25
C ALA A 59 -2.43 -5.89 -9.32
N GLN A 60 -2.24 -5.69 -8.02
CA GLN A 60 -2.18 -6.78 -7.04
C GLN A 60 -3.28 -6.73 -5.98
N TRP A 61 -4.32 -5.91 -6.17
CA TRP A 61 -5.34 -5.70 -5.15
C TRP A 61 -6.76 -5.70 -5.69
N ILE A 62 -7.60 -6.49 -5.04
CA ILE A 62 -9.06 -6.51 -5.22
C ILE A 62 -9.70 -5.77 -4.06
N LEU A 63 -10.64 -4.87 -4.34
CA LEU A 63 -11.55 -4.31 -3.35
C LEU A 63 -12.86 -5.11 -3.37
N THR A 64 -13.32 -5.52 -2.20
CA THR A 64 -14.52 -6.35 -2.01
C THR A 64 -15.11 -6.14 -0.61
N ALA A 65 -16.19 -6.83 -0.26
CA ALA A 65 -16.83 -6.76 1.04
C ALA A 65 -16.07 -7.61 2.08
N SER A 66 -15.90 -7.10 3.30
CA SER A 66 -15.30 -7.87 4.41
C SER A 66 -16.16 -9.08 4.79
N SER A 67 -17.48 -8.93 4.74
CA SER A 67 -18.46 -9.96 5.01
C SER A 67 -18.27 -11.25 4.19
N CYS A 68 -17.62 -11.17 3.03
CA CYS A 68 -17.25 -12.33 2.21
C CYS A 68 -16.31 -13.30 2.92
N PHE A 69 -15.44 -12.79 3.79
CA PHE A 69 -14.42 -13.57 4.50
C PHE A 69 -14.77 -13.81 5.98
N ALA A 70 -15.88 -13.24 6.46
CA ALA A 70 -16.34 -13.45 7.83
C ALA A 70 -16.77 -14.91 8.05
N ALA A 71 -16.28 -15.51 9.14
CA ALA A 71 -16.71 -16.82 9.58
C ALA A 71 -18.15 -16.74 10.15
N ALA A 72 -18.87 -17.86 10.14
CA ALA A 72 -20.21 -17.92 10.70
C ALA A 72 -20.18 -17.52 12.19
N GLY A 73 -21.05 -16.58 12.58
CA GLY A 73 -21.13 -16.06 13.95
C GLY A 73 -20.09 -15.00 14.31
N GLN A 74 -19.24 -14.56 13.37
CA GLN A 74 -18.32 -13.43 13.56
C GLN A 74 -18.91 -12.14 12.98
N PRO A 75 -18.48 -10.95 13.45
CA PRO A 75 -18.86 -9.69 12.83
C PRO A 75 -18.39 -9.63 11.38
N ALA A 76 -19.15 -8.92 10.55
CA ALA A 76 -18.84 -8.73 9.13
C ALA A 76 -17.54 -7.93 8.91
N PHE A 77 -17.19 -7.03 9.84
CA PHE A 77 -15.98 -6.21 9.85
C PHE A 77 -15.74 -5.64 11.27
N PRO A 78 -14.50 -5.22 11.61
CA PRO A 78 -13.27 -5.49 10.85
C PRO A 78 -12.89 -6.97 10.91
N LEU A 79 -12.24 -7.44 9.85
CA LEU A 79 -11.56 -8.73 9.85
C LEU A 79 -10.15 -8.58 10.44
N PRO A 80 -9.59 -9.62 11.08
CA PRO A 80 -8.17 -9.68 11.37
C PRO A 80 -7.33 -9.49 10.10
N ALA A 81 -6.30 -8.66 10.16
CA ALA A 81 -5.37 -8.49 9.05
C ALA A 81 -4.51 -9.76 8.86
N GLY A 82 -4.15 -10.05 7.61
CA GLY A 82 -3.32 -11.21 7.26
C GLY A 82 -4.01 -12.17 6.30
N ALA A 83 -3.56 -13.41 6.24
CA ALA A 83 -4.07 -14.38 5.27
C ALA A 83 -5.57 -14.69 5.49
N PRO A 84 -6.38 -14.88 4.43
CA PRO A 84 -7.74 -15.39 4.56
C PRO A 84 -7.80 -16.69 5.36
N ALA A 85 -8.78 -16.83 6.25
CA ALA A 85 -8.96 -18.06 7.04
C ALA A 85 -9.29 -19.28 6.18
N LEU A 86 -9.95 -19.06 5.03
CA LEU A 86 -10.23 -20.07 4.03
C LEU A 86 -9.45 -19.73 2.76
N LYS A 87 -8.86 -20.76 2.14
CA LYS A 87 -8.19 -20.62 0.84
C LYS A 87 -9.12 -19.93 -0.14
N THR A 88 -8.62 -18.89 -0.78
CA THR A 88 -9.40 -18.04 -1.67
C THR A 88 -8.70 -17.85 -3.01
N THR A 89 -9.44 -18.03 -4.09
CA THR A 89 -8.96 -17.76 -5.45
C THR A 89 -9.81 -16.69 -6.10
N ALA A 90 -9.17 -15.74 -6.77
CA ALA A 90 -9.79 -14.71 -7.58
C ALA A 90 -9.64 -15.03 -9.06
N THR A 91 -10.74 -15.03 -9.81
CA THR A 91 -10.75 -15.09 -11.27
C THR A 91 -11.06 -13.69 -11.81
N ILE A 92 -10.10 -13.04 -12.47
CA ILE A 92 -10.15 -11.65 -12.94
C ILE A 92 -10.09 -11.62 -14.47
N GLY A 93 -10.82 -10.71 -15.13
CA GLY A 93 -10.76 -10.55 -16.59
C GLY A 93 -11.55 -11.56 -17.39
N ARG A 94 -12.54 -12.20 -16.76
CA ARG A 94 -13.28 -13.31 -17.37
C ARG A 94 -14.79 -13.11 -17.25
N THR A 95 -15.39 -12.55 -18.30
CA THR A 95 -16.86 -12.39 -18.40
C THR A 95 -17.60 -13.73 -18.45
N ASP A 96 -17.03 -14.75 -19.10
CA ASP A 96 -17.57 -16.11 -19.17
C ASP A 96 -16.66 -17.09 -18.43
N LEU A 97 -17.11 -17.59 -17.29
CA LEU A 97 -16.37 -18.45 -16.38
C LEU A 97 -16.05 -19.82 -16.96
N THR A 98 -16.76 -20.25 -18.01
CA THR A 98 -16.46 -21.50 -18.74
C THR A 98 -15.22 -21.36 -19.62
N GLY A 99 -14.84 -20.13 -19.97
CA GLY A 99 -13.65 -19.83 -20.75
C GLY A 99 -12.34 -19.86 -19.95
N THR A 100 -11.23 -19.71 -20.67
CA THR A 100 -9.87 -19.72 -20.10
C THR A 100 -9.21 -18.34 -20.04
N GLY A 101 -9.90 -17.28 -20.50
CA GLY A 101 -9.39 -15.91 -20.49
C GLY A 101 -9.15 -15.37 -19.08
N GLY A 102 -8.47 -14.21 -19.00
CA GLY A 102 -8.17 -13.56 -17.72
C GLY A 102 -7.09 -14.26 -16.90
N LYS A 103 -7.11 -14.07 -15.58
CA LYS A 103 -6.18 -14.66 -14.61
C LYS A 103 -6.94 -15.35 -13.47
N VAL A 104 -6.40 -16.46 -12.98
CA VAL A 104 -6.82 -17.09 -11.73
C VAL A 104 -5.66 -16.98 -10.76
N VAL A 105 -5.85 -16.26 -9.66
CA VAL A 105 -4.79 -15.93 -8.71
C VAL A 105 -5.26 -16.14 -7.28
N GLU A 106 -4.42 -16.70 -6.42
CA GLU A 106 -4.73 -16.85 -5.00
C GLU A 106 -4.75 -15.50 -4.27
N VAL A 107 -5.63 -15.36 -3.29
CA VAL A 107 -5.63 -14.23 -2.35
C VAL A 107 -4.81 -14.59 -1.12
N THR A 108 -3.83 -13.77 -0.78
CA THR A 108 -2.80 -14.08 0.23
C THR A 108 -2.88 -13.21 1.48
N GLU A 109 -3.56 -12.07 1.41
CA GLU A 109 -3.59 -11.09 2.48
C GLU A 109 -4.89 -10.28 2.42
N LEU A 110 -5.48 -9.99 3.57
CA LEU A 110 -6.65 -9.15 3.78
C LEU A 110 -6.26 -7.95 4.63
N VAL A 111 -6.67 -6.77 4.18
CA VAL A 111 -6.57 -5.51 4.93
C VAL A 111 -7.97 -4.90 5.00
N SER A 112 -8.62 -5.04 6.15
CA SER A 112 -10.03 -4.66 6.34
C SER A 112 -10.15 -3.20 6.82
N ARG A 113 -11.17 -2.49 6.34
CA ARG A 113 -11.59 -1.22 6.97
C ARG A 113 -12.21 -1.51 8.34
N THR A 114 -11.97 -0.61 9.27
CA THR A 114 -12.49 -0.70 10.64
C THR A 114 -13.91 -0.15 10.79
N ASP A 115 -14.33 0.72 9.87
CA ASP A 115 -15.56 1.51 9.96
C ASP A 115 -16.69 1.02 9.05
N ARG A 116 -16.41 0.11 8.10
CA ARG A 116 -17.40 -0.33 7.10
C ARG A 116 -17.07 -1.69 6.50
N ASP A 117 -18.06 -2.30 5.86
CA ASP A 117 -17.95 -3.61 5.19
C ASP A 117 -17.10 -3.53 3.90
N LEU A 118 -15.78 -3.39 4.07
CA LEU A 118 -14.83 -3.22 2.97
C LEU A 118 -13.47 -3.83 3.31
N VAL A 119 -12.88 -4.56 2.37
CA VAL A 119 -11.55 -5.18 2.51
C VAL A 119 -10.77 -5.09 1.20
N MET A 120 -9.48 -4.83 1.33
CA MET A 120 -8.50 -4.98 0.27
C MET A 120 -7.91 -6.40 0.34
N ALA A 121 -8.09 -7.17 -0.72
CA ALA A 121 -7.63 -8.55 -0.87
C ALA A 121 -6.43 -8.60 -1.83
N LYS A 122 -5.27 -9.00 -1.32
CA LYS A 122 -4.01 -9.04 -2.07
C LYS A 122 -3.86 -10.31 -2.89
N LEU A 123 -3.54 -10.14 -4.16
CA LEU A 123 -3.25 -11.24 -5.07
C LEU A 123 -1.83 -11.78 -4.85
N ALA A 124 -1.65 -13.10 -4.98
CA ALA A 124 -0.34 -13.75 -4.89
C ALA A 124 0.62 -13.27 -5.98
N GLN A 125 0.09 -12.85 -7.13
CA GLN A 125 0.83 -12.32 -8.27
C GLN A 125 0.10 -11.10 -8.86
N PRO A 126 0.83 -10.09 -9.36
CA PRO A 126 0.21 -8.94 -10.00
C PRO A 126 -0.41 -9.30 -11.35
N VAL A 127 -1.61 -8.77 -11.59
CA VAL A 127 -2.36 -8.78 -12.84
C VAL A 127 -2.08 -7.46 -13.55
N THR A 128 -1.22 -7.49 -14.56
CA THR A 128 -0.71 -6.29 -15.24
C THR A 128 -1.32 -6.04 -16.62
N ASP A 129 -2.03 -7.03 -17.17
CA ASP A 129 -2.69 -7.01 -18.47
C ASP A 129 -4.17 -6.61 -18.40
N ILE A 130 -4.67 -6.29 -17.20
CA ILE A 130 -6.04 -5.81 -16.96
C ILE A 130 -5.96 -4.47 -16.27
N ALA A 131 -6.60 -3.45 -16.85
CA ALA A 131 -6.65 -2.12 -16.28
C ALA A 131 -7.45 -2.13 -14.95
N PRO A 132 -6.88 -1.63 -13.84
CA PRO A 132 -7.63 -1.49 -12.59
C PRO A 132 -8.75 -0.45 -12.69
N LEU A 133 -9.80 -0.65 -11.89
CA LEU A 133 -10.94 0.25 -11.77
C LEU A 133 -10.61 1.41 -10.82
N PRO A 134 -10.55 2.67 -11.31
CA PRO A 134 -10.40 3.82 -10.44
C PRO A 134 -11.62 4.03 -9.54
N LEU A 135 -11.39 4.53 -8.32
CA LEU A 135 -12.45 4.94 -7.41
C LEU A 135 -13.06 6.28 -7.83
N ALA A 136 -14.35 6.46 -7.56
CA ALA A 136 -15.01 7.75 -7.66
C ALA A 136 -14.44 8.73 -6.61
N ASP A 137 -14.48 10.03 -6.92
CA ASP A 137 -13.97 11.13 -6.08
C ASP A 137 -15.09 11.87 -5.33
N SER A 138 -16.32 11.41 -5.47
CA SER A 138 -17.53 12.07 -4.99
C SER A 138 -18.58 11.06 -4.58
N ALA A 139 -19.31 11.39 -3.50
CA ALA A 139 -20.38 10.57 -2.96
C ALA A 139 -21.42 10.22 -4.03
N PRO A 140 -22.02 9.02 -3.99
CA PRO A 140 -23.29 8.79 -4.64
C PRO A 140 -24.36 9.73 -4.10
N VAL A 141 -25.26 10.22 -4.96
CA VAL A 141 -26.33 11.15 -4.57
C VAL A 141 -27.71 10.57 -4.86
N ALA A 142 -28.71 10.92 -4.05
CA ALA A 142 -30.07 10.42 -4.24
C ALA A 142 -30.60 10.75 -5.65
N GLY A 143 -31.18 9.75 -6.31
CA GLY A 143 -31.63 9.80 -7.70
C GLY A 143 -30.57 9.41 -8.74
N GLU A 144 -29.31 9.23 -8.35
CA GLU A 144 -28.26 8.73 -9.24
C GLU A 144 -28.48 7.27 -9.59
N SER A 145 -28.32 6.91 -10.86
CA SER A 145 -28.33 5.52 -11.34
C SER A 145 -26.91 4.97 -11.37
N LEU A 146 -26.69 3.84 -10.70
CA LEU A 146 -25.42 3.12 -10.69
C LEU A 146 -25.56 1.77 -11.41
N ARG A 147 -24.51 1.36 -12.11
CA ARG A 147 -24.43 0.05 -12.78
C ARG A 147 -23.82 -0.97 -11.81
N ALA A 148 -24.62 -1.89 -11.30
CA ALA A 148 -24.20 -2.98 -10.44
C ALA A 148 -23.72 -4.18 -11.27
N LEU A 149 -22.58 -4.78 -10.91
CA LEU A 149 -22.01 -5.95 -11.58
C LEU A 149 -21.79 -7.11 -10.59
N GLY A 150 -22.02 -8.34 -11.06
CA GLY A 150 -21.68 -9.51 -10.24
C GLY A 150 -21.82 -10.87 -10.93
N TYR A 151 -21.21 -11.86 -10.30
CA TYR A 151 -21.31 -13.28 -10.67
C TYR A 151 -22.28 -14.05 -9.76
N GLY A 152 -23.05 -13.35 -8.93
CA GLY A 152 -24.05 -13.93 -8.07
C GLY A 152 -25.29 -14.38 -8.85
N ARG A 153 -26.19 -15.06 -8.14
CA ARG A 153 -27.41 -15.61 -8.72
C ARG A 153 -28.24 -14.54 -9.44
N THR A 154 -28.86 -14.88 -10.56
CA THR A 154 -29.76 -13.98 -11.29
C THR A 154 -31.23 -14.19 -10.88
N ALA A 155 -32.21 -13.63 -11.61
CA ALA A 155 -33.63 -13.99 -11.42
C ALA A 155 -33.94 -15.44 -11.80
N THR A 156 -33.15 -16.04 -12.70
CA THR A 156 -33.48 -17.32 -13.35
C THR A 156 -32.42 -18.39 -13.13
N SER A 157 -31.22 -18.04 -12.65
CA SER A 157 -30.12 -18.98 -12.42
C SER A 157 -29.56 -18.87 -11.00
N TRP A 158 -29.35 -20.03 -10.36
CA TRP A 158 -28.73 -20.12 -9.04
C TRP A 158 -27.20 -19.91 -9.07
N VAL A 159 -26.52 -20.42 -10.11
CA VAL A 159 -25.08 -20.25 -10.33
C VAL A 159 -24.89 -19.89 -11.80
N PRO A 160 -24.87 -18.59 -12.16
CA PRO A 160 -24.56 -18.22 -13.52
C PRO A 160 -23.07 -18.38 -13.81
N ASP A 161 -22.76 -18.82 -15.03
CA ASP A 161 -21.38 -18.90 -15.52
C ASP A 161 -20.91 -17.58 -16.15
N ARG A 162 -21.74 -16.54 -16.19
CA ARG A 162 -21.40 -15.27 -16.82
C ARG A 162 -21.52 -14.10 -15.84
N LEU A 163 -20.73 -13.07 -16.09
CA LEU A 163 -20.89 -11.78 -15.43
C LEU A 163 -22.21 -11.16 -15.87
N HIS A 164 -22.97 -10.65 -14.91
CA HIS A 164 -24.24 -9.97 -15.14
C HIS A 164 -24.19 -8.54 -14.64
N ALA A 165 -25.06 -7.71 -15.20
CA ALA A 165 -25.09 -6.31 -14.87
C ALA A 165 -26.52 -5.76 -14.84
N GLY A 166 -26.85 -4.99 -13.81
CA GLY A 166 -28.15 -4.34 -13.66
C GLY A 166 -28.02 -2.92 -13.14
N THR A 167 -29.10 -2.16 -13.22
CA THR A 167 -29.13 -0.79 -12.71
C THR A 167 -29.81 -0.71 -11.35
N VAL A 168 -29.23 0.09 -10.46
CA VAL A 168 -29.77 0.42 -9.14
C VAL A 168 -29.81 1.93 -8.98
N ALA A 169 -30.86 2.44 -8.34
CA ALA A 169 -31.02 3.87 -8.07
C ALA A 169 -30.62 4.16 -6.62
N VAL A 170 -29.79 5.18 -6.42
CA VAL A 170 -29.39 5.66 -5.10
C VAL A 170 -30.59 6.36 -4.45
N THR A 171 -30.89 5.98 -3.22
CA THR A 171 -31.99 6.56 -2.43
C THR A 171 -31.48 7.48 -1.34
N ALA A 172 -30.34 7.13 -0.73
CA ALA A 172 -29.68 7.93 0.29
C ALA A 172 -28.20 7.56 0.37
N SER A 173 -27.40 8.44 0.98
CA SER A 173 -26.00 8.17 1.29
C SER A 173 -25.69 8.73 2.67
N ASP A 174 -24.90 7.99 3.43
CA ASP A 174 -24.37 8.42 4.72
C ASP A 174 -22.83 8.45 4.70
N ALA A 175 -22.17 8.43 5.86
CA ALA A 175 -20.72 8.49 5.95
C ALA A 175 -20.01 7.24 5.40
N THR A 176 -20.63 6.06 5.48
CA THR A 176 -19.97 4.76 5.19
C THR A 176 -20.75 3.88 4.20
N THR A 177 -22.03 4.16 4.00
CA THR A 177 -22.96 3.37 3.21
C THR A 177 -23.77 4.21 2.22
N VAL A 178 -24.31 3.51 1.22
CA VAL A 178 -25.23 4.05 0.22
C VAL A 178 -26.43 3.12 0.16
N ALA A 179 -27.62 3.66 0.41
CA ALA A 179 -28.86 2.90 0.27
C ALA A 179 -29.33 2.98 -1.18
N VAL A 180 -29.56 1.82 -1.80
CA VAL A 180 -30.02 1.73 -3.20
C VAL A 180 -31.32 0.93 -3.29
N THR A 181 -32.08 1.18 -4.34
CA THR A 181 -33.23 0.37 -4.74
C THR A 181 -33.04 -0.15 -6.15
N ARG A 182 -33.60 -1.32 -6.42
CA ARG A 182 -33.67 -1.88 -7.77
C ARG A 182 -34.30 -0.90 -8.76
N ASP A 183 -33.62 -0.70 -9.89
CA ASP A 183 -34.07 0.11 -11.03
C ASP A 183 -33.65 -0.60 -12.33
N GLY A 184 -34.28 -1.74 -12.65
CA GLY A 184 -33.83 -2.57 -13.76
C GLY A 184 -32.74 -3.60 -13.41
N GLY A 185 -32.32 -3.72 -12.14
CA GLY A 185 -31.35 -4.72 -11.67
C GLY A 185 -31.56 -5.11 -10.20
N ALA A 186 -31.14 -6.31 -9.81
CA ALA A 186 -31.16 -6.75 -8.41
C ALA A 186 -29.76 -7.19 -7.99
N ILE A 187 -29.43 -6.94 -6.72
CA ILE A 187 -28.20 -7.44 -6.09
C ILE A 187 -28.58 -8.70 -5.31
N CYS A 188 -27.89 -9.79 -5.60
CA CYS A 188 -28.26 -11.11 -5.14
C CYS A 188 -27.11 -11.82 -4.41
N LYS A 189 -27.41 -12.94 -3.75
CA LYS A 189 -26.38 -13.79 -3.14
C LYS A 189 -25.31 -14.16 -4.17
N GLY A 190 -24.05 -13.90 -3.82
CA GLY A 190 -22.88 -14.06 -4.70
C GLY A 190 -22.40 -12.76 -5.34
N ASP A 191 -23.25 -11.71 -5.39
CA ASP A 191 -22.85 -10.37 -5.86
C ASP A 191 -22.15 -9.56 -4.77
N ALA A 192 -22.26 -9.98 -3.50
CA ALA A 192 -21.58 -9.32 -2.39
C ALA A 192 -20.10 -9.08 -2.71
N GLY A 193 -19.64 -7.85 -2.45
CA GLY A 193 -18.31 -7.36 -2.79
C GLY A 193 -18.13 -6.86 -4.22
N GLY A 194 -19.13 -7.03 -5.11
CA GLY A 194 -19.11 -6.54 -6.48
C GLY A 194 -19.23 -5.01 -6.58
N PRO A 195 -18.86 -4.42 -7.73
CA PRO A 195 -18.88 -2.97 -7.91
C PRO A 195 -20.27 -2.42 -8.28
N ALA A 196 -20.62 -1.31 -7.64
CA ALA A 196 -21.59 -0.35 -8.18
C ALA A 196 -20.83 0.79 -8.87
N LEU A 197 -21.02 0.92 -10.18
CA LEU A 197 -20.25 1.80 -11.05
C LEU A 197 -20.99 3.08 -11.37
N ARG A 198 -20.25 4.19 -11.38
CA ARG A 198 -20.64 5.44 -12.02
C ARG A 198 -20.03 5.47 -13.42
N GLU A 199 -20.90 5.53 -14.43
CA GLU A 199 -20.51 5.63 -15.84
C GLU A 199 -20.88 7.03 -16.36
N GLN A 200 -19.87 7.87 -16.57
CA GLN A 200 -20.08 9.25 -17.01
C GLN A 200 -18.94 9.69 -17.93
N ASP A 201 -19.26 10.39 -19.02
CA ASP A 201 -18.28 10.97 -19.96
C ASP A 201 -17.23 9.96 -20.46
N GLY A 202 -17.66 8.70 -20.68
CA GLY A 202 -16.79 7.61 -21.11
C GLY A 202 -15.84 7.06 -20.03
N LYS A 203 -15.96 7.53 -18.78
CA LYS A 203 -15.24 7.01 -17.62
C LYS A 203 -16.12 6.04 -16.84
N VAL A 204 -15.48 5.01 -16.29
CA VAL A 204 -16.09 4.04 -15.39
C VAL A 204 -15.36 4.16 -14.05
N LEU A 205 -16.10 4.51 -12.99
CA LEU A 205 -15.56 4.74 -11.65
C LEU A 205 -16.28 3.85 -10.62
N LEU A 206 -15.55 3.35 -9.63
CA LEU A 206 -16.12 2.62 -8.50
C LEU A 206 -16.77 3.58 -7.50
N ALA A 207 -18.11 3.61 -7.49
CA ALA A 207 -18.89 4.49 -6.64
C ALA A 207 -19.25 3.85 -5.28
N ALA A 208 -19.49 2.53 -5.29
CA ALA A 208 -19.74 1.76 -4.07
C ALA A 208 -19.47 0.24 -4.28
N VAL A 209 -19.51 -0.53 -3.20
CA VAL A 209 -19.31 -1.99 -3.19
C VAL A 209 -20.53 -2.69 -2.58
N HIS A 210 -21.03 -3.74 -3.23
CA HIS A 210 -22.22 -4.49 -2.78
C HIS A 210 -22.01 -5.07 -1.38
N SER A 211 -22.86 -4.72 -0.41
CA SER A 211 -22.78 -5.26 0.96
C SER A 211 -23.96 -6.19 1.25
N THR A 212 -25.16 -5.64 1.49
CA THR A 212 -26.34 -6.44 1.85
C THR A 212 -27.53 -6.13 0.94
N SER A 213 -28.42 -7.11 0.74
CA SER A 213 -29.60 -6.94 -0.11
C SER A 213 -30.75 -7.79 0.41
N TRP A 214 -31.97 -7.26 0.33
CA TRP A 214 -33.20 -7.98 0.65
C TRP A 214 -33.48 -9.14 -0.32
N GLN A 215 -32.82 -9.22 -1.48
CA GLN A 215 -32.95 -10.30 -2.47
C GLN A 215 -34.25 -10.28 -3.30
N ALA A 216 -34.92 -9.13 -3.41
CA ALA A 216 -36.13 -9.03 -4.24
C ALA A 216 -35.84 -9.26 -5.73
N GLY A 217 -36.54 -10.24 -6.29
CA GLY A 217 -36.41 -10.70 -7.68
C GLY A 217 -35.12 -11.46 -8.00
N CYS A 218 -34.41 -11.94 -6.98
CA CYS A 218 -33.39 -12.97 -7.14
C CYS A 218 -34.06 -14.37 -7.23
N PHE A 219 -33.42 -15.31 -7.92
CA PHE A 219 -33.92 -16.67 -8.08
C PHE A 219 -34.21 -17.34 -6.73
N GLY A 220 -35.42 -17.90 -6.58
CA GLY A 220 -35.84 -18.60 -5.37
C GLY A 220 -36.04 -17.70 -4.16
N SER A 221 -36.39 -16.42 -4.36
CA SER A 221 -36.73 -15.47 -3.30
C SER A 221 -38.11 -14.88 -3.53
N ASP A 222 -39.01 -15.01 -2.55
CA ASP A 222 -40.34 -14.37 -2.56
C ASP A 222 -40.33 -12.97 -1.92
N GLU A 223 -39.15 -12.47 -1.54
CA GLU A 223 -39.00 -11.13 -0.97
C GLU A 223 -39.39 -10.05 -2.00
N THR A 224 -40.08 -9.01 -1.52
CA THR A 224 -40.59 -7.92 -2.37
C THR A 224 -39.90 -6.58 -2.10
N ARG A 225 -39.22 -6.43 -0.95
CA ARG A 225 -38.47 -5.22 -0.61
C ARG A 225 -37.28 -5.06 -1.56
N PRO A 226 -37.26 -4.00 -2.41
CA PRO A 226 -36.28 -3.86 -3.48
C PRO A 226 -34.93 -3.25 -3.05
N GLY A 227 -34.77 -3.01 -1.74
CA GLY A 227 -33.63 -2.28 -1.20
C GLY A 227 -32.36 -3.13 -1.07
N ALA A 228 -31.22 -2.45 -1.20
CA ALA A 228 -29.90 -2.96 -0.86
C ALA A 228 -29.06 -1.86 -0.20
N VAL A 229 -28.01 -2.27 0.49
CA VAL A 229 -27.01 -1.40 1.10
C VAL A 229 -25.67 -1.69 0.44
N GLU A 230 -25.06 -0.63 -0.03
CA GLU A 230 -23.72 -0.61 -0.60
C GLU A 230 -22.75 0.04 0.39
N THR A 231 -21.48 -0.33 0.32
CA THR A 231 -20.38 0.34 1.03
C THR A 231 -19.81 1.47 0.19
N ARG A 232 -19.80 2.68 0.74
CA ARG A 232 -19.34 3.91 0.07
C ARG A 232 -17.82 3.93 -0.12
N THR A 233 -17.33 4.32 -1.31
CA THR A 233 -15.88 4.24 -1.66
C THR A 233 -15.16 5.57 -1.89
N ASP A 234 -15.84 6.69 -2.15
CA ASP A 234 -15.19 7.97 -2.50
C ASP A 234 -14.31 8.53 -1.37
N ASN A 235 -14.71 8.32 -0.12
CA ASN A 235 -13.98 8.82 1.05
C ASN A 235 -12.93 7.83 1.59
N VAL A 236 -12.59 6.78 0.85
CA VAL A 236 -11.52 5.83 1.21
C VAL A 236 -10.38 5.76 0.19
N VAL A 237 -10.32 6.69 -0.76
CA VAL A 237 -9.25 6.76 -1.76
C VAL A 237 -7.87 6.81 -1.11
N ASP A 238 -7.71 7.57 -0.02
CA ASP A 238 -6.44 7.64 0.72
C ASP A 238 -6.08 6.32 1.39
N TRP A 239 -7.06 5.63 1.98
CA TRP A 239 -6.85 4.31 2.56
C TRP A 239 -6.50 3.26 1.49
N VAL A 240 -7.22 3.22 0.36
CA VAL A 240 -6.87 2.33 -0.77
C VAL A 240 -5.46 2.64 -1.28
N THR A 241 -5.11 3.92 -1.38
CA THR A 241 -3.77 4.37 -1.80
C THR A 241 -2.70 3.96 -0.79
N GLN A 242 -2.99 4.02 0.52
CA GLN A 242 -2.12 3.55 1.57
C GLN A 242 -1.91 2.04 1.45
N VAL A 243 -2.98 1.24 1.34
CA VAL A 243 -2.90 -0.22 1.27
C VAL A 243 -2.18 -0.70 0.01
N ARG A 244 -2.48 -0.12 -1.17
CA ARG A 244 -1.72 -0.44 -2.40
C ARG A 244 -0.27 0.00 -2.32
N GLY A 245 -0.02 1.09 -1.58
CA GLY A 245 1.27 1.71 -1.35
C GLY A 245 2.05 1.09 -0.19
N LEU A 246 1.66 -0.09 0.29
CA LEU A 246 2.48 -0.94 1.16
C LEU A 246 3.33 -1.91 0.31
N PRO A 247 4.50 -1.52 -0.22
CA PRO A 247 5.54 -2.47 -0.59
C PRO A 247 6.04 -3.19 0.67
N LYS A 248 6.52 -4.43 0.46
CA LYS A 248 6.96 -5.36 1.51
C LYS A 248 8.17 -4.86 2.33
N ASP A 249 8.85 -3.80 1.88
CA ASP A 249 10.13 -3.35 2.44
C ASP A 249 10.26 -1.80 2.48
N PRO A 250 9.47 -1.08 3.30
CA PRO A 250 9.75 0.33 3.54
C PRO A 250 11.15 0.51 4.13
N GLN A 251 11.82 1.59 3.74
CA GLN A 251 12.94 2.08 4.53
C GLN A 251 12.35 2.82 5.73
N VAL A 252 12.74 2.42 6.94
CA VAL A 252 12.21 2.98 8.18
C VAL A 252 13.32 3.65 8.97
N THR A 253 12.96 4.70 9.67
CA THR A 253 13.82 5.43 10.59
C THR A 253 12.96 5.95 11.74
N SER A 254 13.57 6.30 12.87
CA SER A 254 12.86 6.78 14.06
C SER A 254 13.43 8.12 14.55
N GLY A 255 12.59 8.92 15.18
CA GLY A 255 12.97 10.18 15.79
C GLY A 255 11.74 10.90 16.32
N ASP A 256 11.91 11.91 17.17
CA ASP A 256 10.80 12.74 17.66
C ASP A 256 10.34 13.73 16.57
N PHE A 257 9.55 13.25 15.61
CA PHE A 257 9.16 14.05 14.45
C PHE A 257 8.12 15.11 14.79
N ASN A 258 7.33 14.92 15.86
CA ASN A 258 6.30 15.87 16.27
C ASN A 258 6.75 16.85 17.38
N GLY A 259 7.90 16.61 18.02
CA GLY A 259 8.48 17.43 19.09
C GLY A 259 7.80 17.22 20.44
N ASP A 260 7.17 16.07 20.69
CA ASP A 260 6.47 15.76 21.93
C ASP A 260 7.35 15.05 22.98
N GLY A 261 8.63 14.86 22.66
CA GLY A 261 9.62 14.18 23.47
C GLY A 261 9.56 12.65 23.36
N ARG A 262 8.81 12.09 22.41
CA ARG A 262 8.69 10.64 22.19
C ARG A 262 9.25 10.27 20.82
N GLU A 263 9.85 9.09 20.78
CA GLU A 263 10.33 8.51 19.54
C GLU A 263 9.15 8.10 18.64
N ASP A 264 9.07 8.69 17.45
CA ASP A 264 8.12 8.34 16.39
C ASP A 264 8.77 7.45 15.33
N ILE A 265 7.99 6.98 14.36
CA ILE A 265 8.49 6.23 13.20
C ILE A 265 8.16 6.95 11.90
N ALA A 266 9.12 7.01 11.00
CA ALA A 266 8.93 7.44 9.62
C ALA A 266 9.21 6.27 8.66
N ALA A 267 8.31 6.04 7.71
CA ALA A 267 8.44 5.00 6.70
C ALA A 267 8.42 5.62 5.30
N PHE A 268 9.52 5.45 4.57
CA PHE A 268 9.66 5.87 3.18
C PHE A 268 9.32 4.71 2.24
N TYR A 269 8.37 4.96 1.35
CA TYR A 269 7.81 3.99 0.43
C TYR A 269 8.13 4.33 -1.02
N ASP A 270 8.52 3.30 -1.78
CA ASP A 270 8.52 3.33 -3.23
C ASP A 270 7.15 2.84 -3.73
N ASN A 271 6.38 3.76 -4.31
CA ASN A 271 5.04 3.49 -4.83
C ASN A 271 5.09 3.03 -6.30
N GLY A 272 6.27 2.68 -6.81
CA GLY A 272 6.49 2.20 -8.15
C GLY A 272 6.36 3.29 -9.21
N THR A 273 6.13 2.86 -10.45
CA THR A 273 5.99 3.77 -11.60
C THR A 273 4.51 3.93 -11.93
N ALA A 274 4.03 5.18 -11.95
CA ALA A 274 2.66 5.50 -12.33
C ALA A 274 2.46 5.40 -13.86
N VAL A 275 1.21 5.47 -14.30
CA VAL A 275 0.81 5.36 -15.72
C VAL A 275 1.46 6.42 -16.63
N ASP A 276 1.88 7.54 -16.06
CA ASP A 276 2.62 8.61 -16.75
C ASP A 276 4.12 8.31 -16.92
N GLY A 277 4.56 7.10 -16.54
CA GLY A 277 5.95 6.67 -16.57
C GLY A 277 6.80 7.26 -15.45
N LYS A 278 6.23 8.04 -14.52
CA LYS A 278 6.97 8.66 -13.42
C LYS A 278 6.95 7.80 -12.17
N ARG A 279 8.11 7.71 -11.51
CA ARG A 279 8.24 7.06 -10.20
C ARG A 279 7.52 7.86 -9.12
N ARG A 280 6.84 7.16 -8.22
CA ARG A 280 6.10 7.73 -7.10
C ARG A 280 6.68 7.22 -5.80
N SER A 281 6.69 8.08 -4.79
CA SER A 281 7.18 7.76 -3.45
C SER A 281 6.34 8.50 -2.43
N SER A 282 6.31 8.01 -1.21
CA SER A 282 5.63 8.67 -0.10
C SER A 282 6.36 8.46 1.21
N LEU A 283 6.20 9.42 2.11
CA LEU A 283 6.65 9.34 3.49
C LEU A 283 5.41 9.26 4.38
N PHE A 284 5.39 8.28 5.27
CA PHE A 284 4.38 8.17 6.33
C PHE A 284 5.04 8.39 7.68
N ALA A 285 4.33 9.05 8.59
CA ALA A 285 4.70 9.18 9.98
C ALA A 285 3.71 8.40 10.86
N PHE A 286 4.25 7.73 11.87
CA PHE A 286 3.52 6.98 12.89
C PHE A 286 3.89 7.64 14.21
N TYR A 287 3.01 8.54 14.68
CA TYR A 287 3.27 9.30 15.90
C TYR A 287 3.00 8.45 17.13
N SER A 288 3.96 8.43 18.05
CA SER A 288 3.86 7.70 19.30
C SER A 288 2.82 8.34 20.22
N THR A 289 2.02 7.51 20.85
CA THR A 289 1.06 7.91 21.89
C THR A 289 1.59 7.60 23.29
N GLY A 290 2.81 7.06 23.38
CA GLY A 290 3.40 6.52 24.61
C GLY A 290 2.96 5.11 24.98
N THR A 291 1.81 4.64 24.48
CA THR A 291 1.33 3.25 24.67
C THR A 291 1.16 2.48 23.36
N GLY A 292 1.45 3.13 22.23
CA GLY A 292 1.26 2.62 20.88
C GLY A 292 1.45 3.76 19.87
N PHE A 293 0.93 3.60 18.66
CA PHE A 293 1.02 4.60 17.60
C PHE A 293 -0.38 5.07 17.16
N ALA A 294 -0.49 6.35 16.79
CA ALA A 294 -1.67 6.89 16.15
C ALA A 294 -1.87 6.30 14.73
N GLU A 295 -3.02 6.59 14.12
CA GLU A 295 -3.25 6.21 12.72
C GLU A 295 -2.13 6.77 11.82
N PRO A 296 -1.52 5.95 10.93
CA PRO A 296 -0.40 6.39 10.12
C PRO A 296 -0.81 7.52 9.18
N LYS A 297 -0.05 8.61 9.20
CA LYS A 297 -0.32 9.79 8.37
C LYS A 297 0.61 9.82 7.18
N ARG A 298 0.06 9.92 5.96
CA ARG A 298 0.87 10.24 4.76
C ARG A 298 1.28 11.71 4.83
N VAL A 299 2.51 11.96 5.25
CA VAL A 299 3.04 13.31 5.50
C VAL A 299 3.68 13.93 4.26
N TRP A 300 4.03 13.12 3.26
CA TRP A 300 4.48 13.59 1.97
C TRP A 300 4.22 12.55 0.87
N ALA A 301 3.97 13.01 -0.36
CA ALA A 301 3.85 12.17 -1.55
C ALA A 301 4.38 12.91 -2.78
N SER A 302 4.97 12.17 -3.72
CA SER A 302 5.58 12.78 -4.90
C SER A 302 4.71 12.81 -6.15
N THR A 303 5.03 13.76 -7.04
CA THR A 303 4.49 13.86 -8.41
C THR A 303 5.44 13.28 -9.48
N GLY A 304 6.59 12.74 -9.03
CA GLY A 304 7.73 12.24 -9.82
C GLY A 304 8.99 12.31 -8.95
N SER A 305 9.61 11.19 -8.57
CA SER A 305 10.65 11.23 -7.51
C SER A 305 11.61 10.04 -7.49
N PHE A 306 12.15 9.75 -6.30
CA PHE A 306 13.20 8.79 -5.99
C PHE A 306 12.91 7.39 -6.54
N ASN A 307 13.97 6.69 -6.93
CA ASN A 307 13.96 5.24 -7.04
C ASN A 307 14.19 4.64 -5.66
N GLY A 308 13.28 3.82 -5.14
CA GLY A 308 13.41 3.19 -3.83
C GLY A 308 14.67 2.33 -3.68
N ALA A 309 15.14 1.71 -4.76
CA ALA A 309 16.39 0.94 -4.75
C ALA A 309 17.65 1.81 -4.62
N ALA A 310 17.51 3.14 -4.70
CA ALA A 310 18.60 4.11 -4.66
C ALA A 310 18.61 4.97 -3.38
N VAL A 311 17.76 4.65 -2.39
CA VAL A 311 17.67 5.41 -1.12
C VAL A 311 18.34 4.66 0.04
N LYS A 312 19.01 5.41 0.92
CA LYS A 312 19.35 4.99 2.28
C LYS A 312 18.85 6.07 3.24
N LEU A 313 18.06 5.66 4.23
CA LEU A 313 17.34 6.56 5.13
C LEU A 313 18.07 6.71 6.46
N THR A 314 17.98 7.89 7.05
CA THR A 314 18.35 8.16 8.44
C THR A 314 17.57 9.39 8.93
N SER A 315 17.54 9.64 10.23
CA SER A 315 16.82 10.74 10.87
C SER A 315 17.65 11.34 11.99
N GLY A 316 17.37 12.61 12.27
CA GLY A 316 18.01 13.41 13.31
C GLY A 316 17.52 14.85 13.23
N ASP A 317 17.66 15.64 14.29
CA ASP A 317 17.38 17.07 14.30
C ASP A 317 18.51 17.85 13.59
N TYR A 318 18.51 17.81 12.26
CA TYR A 318 19.56 18.45 11.48
C TYR A 318 19.48 19.98 11.54
N ASN A 319 18.33 20.55 11.89
CA ASN A 319 18.10 21.99 11.85
C ASN A 319 18.17 22.66 13.25
N GLY A 320 18.11 21.88 14.32
CA GLY A 320 18.23 22.32 15.70
C GLY A 320 16.94 22.90 16.28
N ASP A 321 15.78 22.55 15.74
CA ASP A 321 14.47 23.06 16.21
C ASP A 321 13.76 22.14 17.22
N GLY A 322 14.47 21.11 17.69
CA GLY A 322 14.00 20.12 18.64
C GLY A 322 13.05 19.07 18.04
N LYS A 323 12.95 18.99 16.71
CA LYS A 323 12.18 17.94 16.01
C LYS A 323 13.11 17.14 15.12
N GLY A 324 12.90 15.84 15.10
CA GLY A 324 13.54 14.96 14.14
C GLY A 324 13.19 15.37 12.71
N ASP A 325 14.19 15.34 11.85
CA ASP A 325 14.08 15.43 10.40
C ASP A 325 14.41 14.07 9.76
N VAL A 326 14.16 13.94 8.46
CA VAL A 326 14.51 12.73 7.69
C VAL A 326 15.49 13.09 6.60
N ALA A 327 16.59 12.34 6.48
CA ALA A 327 17.56 12.47 5.40
C ALA A 327 17.63 11.20 4.53
N VAL A 328 17.77 11.41 3.22
CA VAL A 328 17.95 10.38 2.21
C VAL A 328 19.29 10.56 1.55
N LEU A 329 20.21 9.61 1.75
CA LEU A 329 21.40 9.47 0.91
C LEU A 329 21.01 8.73 -0.37
N TYR A 330 21.06 9.43 -1.50
CA TYR A 330 20.54 9.02 -2.79
C TYR A 330 21.65 8.73 -3.80
N ASN A 331 21.53 7.59 -4.50
CA ASN A 331 22.37 7.27 -5.66
C ASN A 331 21.93 8.09 -6.87
N SER A 332 22.71 9.12 -7.21
CA SER A 332 22.43 10.01 -8.35
C SER A 332 23.08 9.53 -9.66
N GLY A 333 23.64 8.31 -9.67
CA GLY A 333 24.28 7.71 -10.84
C GLY A 333 25.73 8.17 -11.00
N GLN A 334 26.14 8.39 -12.25
CA GLN A 334 27.48 8.84 -12.61
C GLN A 334 27.41 10.16 -13.38
N ALA A 335 28.35 11.05 -13.09
CA ALA A 335 28.57 12.24 -13.90
C ALA A 335 29.19 11.87 -15.27
N ALA A 336 29.23 12.82 -16.20
CA ALA A 336 29.77 12.61 -17.55
C ALA A 336 31.25 12.17 -17.55
N ASP A 337 32.01 12.50 -16.50
CA ASP A 337 33.40 12.08 -16.30
C ASP A 337 33.54 10.68 -15.66
N GLY A 338 32.43 9.95 -15.50
CA GLY A 338 32.38 8.59 -14.96
C GLY A 338 32.43 8.51 -13.43
N LYS A 339 32.54 9.64 -12.72
CA LYS A 339 32.54 9.63 -11.24
C LYS A 339 31.14 9.36 -10.70
N TYR A 340 31.05 8.52 -9.68
CA TYR A 340 29.80 8.32 -8.94
C TYR A 340 29.34 9.61 -8.26
N VAL A 341 28.04 9.88 -8.31
CA VAL A 341 27.42 11.04 -7.68
C VAL A 341 26.44 10.55 -6.61
N SER A 342 26.65 10.99 -5.38
CA SER A 342 25.73 10.79 -4.27
C SER A 342 25.18 12.14 -3.83
N THR A 343 23.91 12.16 -3.44
CA THR A 343 23.21 13.39 -3.04
C THR A 343 22.45 13.12 -1.74
N VAL A 344 22.47 14.08 -0.82
CA VAL A 344 21.62 14.04 0.37
C VAL A 344 20.43 14.97 0.16
N PHE A 345 19.23 14.42 0.38
CA PHE A 345 17.99 15.17 0.45
C PHE A 345 17.45 15.14 1.87
N THR A 346 17.06 16.29 2.40
CA THR A 346 16.47 16.40 3.74
C THR A 346 15.00 16.79 3.63
N PHE A 347 14.16 16.08 4.37
CA PHE A 347 12.77 16.38 4.64
C PHE A 347 12.70 16.98 6.05
N THR A 348 12.48 18.29 6.13
CA THR A 348 12.37 18.98 7.41
C THR A 348 10.99 18.78 8.00
N SER A 349 10.90 18.35 9.26
CA SER A 349 9.63 18.26 9.97
C SER A 349 9.14 19.65 10.39
N ASN A 350 7.82 19.81 10.45
CA ASN A 350 7.18 20.99 11.05
C ASN A 350 6.30 20.62 12.26
N GLY A 351 6.42 19.39 12.77
CA GLY A 351 5.64 18.86 13.88
C GLY A 351 4.31 18.22 13.49
N THR A 352 3.75 18.57 12.32
CA THR A 352 2.50 17.99 11.82
C THR A 352 2.63 17.28 10.47
N GLY A 353 3.80 17.39 9.85
CA GLY A 353 4.17 16.81 8.57
C GLY A 353 5.58 17.23 8.17
N PHE A 354 5.95 16.97 6.92
CA PHE A 354 7.28 17.24 6.40
C PHE A 354 7.22 18.18 5.19
N ALA A 355 8.21 19.05 5.09
CA ALA A 355 8.44 19.85 3.90
C ALA A 355 8.85 18.96 2.70
N ALA A 356 8.70 19.50 1.50
CA ALA A 356 9.23 18.84 0.31
C ALA A 356 10.75 18.66 0.43
N PRO A 357 11.31 17.55 -0.08
CA PRO A 357 12.73 17.25 0.10
C PRO A 357 13.60 18.31 -0.56
N LYS A 358 14.54 18.85 0.22
CA LYS A 358 15.54 19.82 -0.25
C LYS A 358 16.86 19.09 -0.47
N GLN A 359 17.52 19.34 -1.60
CA GLN A 359 18.90 18.91 -1.80
C GLN A 359 19.81 19.68 -0.83
N THR A 360 20.37 18.99 0.15
CA THR A 360 21.19 19.58 1.23
C THR A 360 22.67 19.27 1.08
N TRP A 361 23.05 18.32 0.23
CA TRP A 361 24.44 18.09 -0.19
C TRP A 361 24.51 17.26 -1.48
N THR A 362 25.57 17.44 -2.26
CA THR A 362 25.91 16.63 -3.44
C THR A 362 27.42 16.40 -3.49
N SER A 363 27.86 15.19 -3.84
CA SER A 363 29.28 14.89 -3.97
C SER A 363 29.90 15.63 -5.18
N SER A 364 31.08 16.23 -4.97
CA SER A 364 31.90 16.83 -6.03
C SER A 364 32.93 15.86 -6.62
N GLY A 365 32.84 14.57 -6.28
CA GLY A 365 33.78 13.52 -6.67
C GLY A 365 33.16 12.14 -6.52
N SER A 366 33.99 11.09 -6.67
CA SER A 366 33.57 9.68 -6.78
C SER A 366 33.13 9.04 -5.45
N PHE A 367 32.21 9.68 -4.72
CA PHE A 367 31.59 9.13 -3.52
C PHE A 367 30.53 8.11 -3.91
N ASP A 368 30.80 6.84 -3.62
CA ASP A 368 29.96 5.73 -4.07
C ASP A 368 28.88 5.38 -3.04
N TRP A 369 27.63 5.66 -3.40
CA TRP A 369 26.46 5.32 -2.60
C TRP A 369 26.43 3.85 -2.20
N SER A 370 26.84 2.93 -3.09
CA SER A 370 26.76 1.48 -2.83
C SER A 370 27.66 1.03 -1.69
N LYS A 371 28.72 1.80 -1.42
CA LYS A 371 29.73 1.57 -0.38
C LYS A 371 29.39 2.21 0.97
N SER A 372 28.22 2.83 1.09
CA SER A 372 27.85 3.70 2.22
C SER A 372 26.88 3.03 3.20
N LYS A 373 27.06 3.23 4.51
CA LYS A 373 26.07 2.92 5.56
C LYS A 373 25.86 4.18 6.40
N PRO A 374 24.82 4.98 6.14
CA PRO A 374 24.60 6.22 6.86
C PRO A 374 24.01 5.98 8.25
N VAL A 375 24.38 6.83 9.19
CA VAL A 375 23.80 7.00 10.53
C VAL A 375 23.80 8.49 10.88
N SER A 376 23.00 8.92 11.85
CA SER A 376 22.95 10.32 12.26
C SER A 376 22.99 10.46 13.77
N GLY A 377 23.50 11.57 14.24
CA GLY A 377 23.63 11.91 15.66
C GLY A 377 24.49 13.17 15.84
N ASP A 378 24.42 13.81 16.99
CA ASP A 378 25.21 15.01 17.31
C ASP A 378 26.67 14.63 17.63
N PHE A 379 27.41 14.22 16.60
CA PHE A 379 28.79 13.77 16.73
C PHE A 379 29.74 14.90 17.16
N ASN A 380 29.36 16.16 16.92
CA ASN A 380 30.20 17.32 17.18
C ASN A 380 29.85 18.08 18.48
N GLY A 381 28.65 17.88 19.02
CA GLY A 381 28.16 18.42 20.28
C GLY A 381 27.59 19.84 20.17
N ASP A 382 27.14 20.26 18.99
CA ASP A 382 26.59 21.60 18.74
C ASP A 382 25.06 21.68 18.83
N GLY A 383 24.41 20.59 19.25
CA GLY A 383 22.97 20.46 19.42
C GLY A 383 22.21 20.29 18.12
N LYS A 384 22.89 20.01 16.99
CA LYS A 384 22.28 19.55 15.75
C LYS A 384 22.81 18.18 15.42
N ASP A 385 21.93 17.30 14.96
CA ASP A 385 22.39 16.02 14.46
C ASP A 385 23.20 16.22 13.17
N ASP A 386 24.28 15.45 13.07
CA ASP A 386 25.14 15.35 11.92
C ASP A 386 24.82 14.06 11.15
N LEU A 387 25.33 13.95 9.92
CA LEU A 387 25.32 12.69 9.17
C LEU A 387 26.72 12.07 9.21
N ALA A 388 26.82 10.77 9.53
CA ALA A 388 28.03 9.99 9.34
C ALA A 388 27.79 8.84 8.36
N VAL A 389 28.81 8.50 7.57
CA VAL A 389 28.78 7.37 6.64
C VAL A 389 29.92 6.42 6.94
N PHE A 390 29.57 5.21 7.37
CA PHE A 390 30.52 4.10 7.44
C PHE A 390 30.75 3.53 6.04
N TYR A 391 31.97 3.63 5.54
CA TYR A 391 32.28 3.52 4.11
C TYR A 391 33.25 2.39 3.80
N ASN A 392 32.99 1.68 2.71
CA ASN A 392 33.88 0.65 2.19
C ASN A 392 35.05 1.27 1.40
N GLY A 393 36.23 1.32 2.01
CA GLY A 393 37.47 1.77 1.38
C GLY A 393 38.10 0.77 0.40
N GLY A 394 37.54 -0.44 0.30
CA GLY A 394 38.09 -1.53 -0.50
C GLY A 394 39.18 -2.28 0.26
N GLN A 395 40.24 -2.65 -0.44
CA GLN A 395 41.33 -3.44 0.10
C GLN A 395 42.65 -2.71 -0.15
N ALA A 396 43.48 -2.62 0.88
CA ALA A 396 44.83 -2.10 0.78
C ALA A 396 45.74 -3.07 0.02
N ALA A 397 46.92 -2.60 -0.41
CA ALA A 397 47.89 -3.40 -1.16
C ALA A 397 48.37 -4.66 -0.41
N ASP A 398 48.33 -4.64 0.92
CA ASP A 398 48.67 -5.78 1.80
C ASP A 398 47.52 -6.79 1.97
N GLY A 399 46.41 -6.59 1.25
CA GLY A 399 45.24 -7.46 1.31
C GLY A 399 44.30 -7.20 2.49
N LYS A 400 44.53 -6.19 3.32
CA LYS A 400 43.61 -5.86 4.42
C LYS A 400 42.42 -5.05 3.91
N PHE A 401 41.22 -5.37 4.37
CA PHE A 401 40.05 -4.53 4.14
C PHE A 401 40.23 -3.18 4.84
N VAL A 402 39.85 -2.11 4.14
CA VAL A 402 39.86 -0.74 4.66
C VAL A 402 38.42 -0.27 4.83
N SER A 403 38.06 0.10 6.04
CA SER A 403 36.81 0.79 6.34
C SER A 403 37.10 2.22 6.79
N LEU A 404 36.23 3.16 6.44
CA LEU A 404 36.34 4.56 6.84
C LEU A 404 35.04 5.02 7.50
N ALA A 405 35.12 6.10 8.27
CA ALA A 405 33.97 6.92 8.59
C ALA A 405 34.17 8.31 7.97
N PHE A 406 33.11 8.82 7.36
CA PHE A 406 33.01 10.21 6.93
C PHE A 406 31.96 10.92 7.79
N THR A 407 32.25 12.12 8.26
CA THR A 407 31.28 12.95 9.00
C THR A 407 30.95 14.20 8.19
N PHE A 408 29.66 14.48 8.06
CA PHE A 408 29.05 15.60 7.36
C PHE A 408 28.36 16.46 8.42
N THR A 409 29.02 17.53 8.87
CA THR A 409 28.43 18.36 9.92
C THR A 409 27.23 19.14 9.38
N SER A 410 26.14 19.21 10.13
CA SER A 410 25.01 20.05 9.79
C SER A 410 25.29 21.50 10.15
N ASN A 411 24.88 22.45 9.30
CA ASN A 411 24.87 23.88 9.62
C ASN A 411 23.44 24.42 9.83
N GLY A 412 22.47 23.52 9.94
CA GLY A 412 21.05 23.85 10.10
C GLY A 412 20.28 24.07 8.79
N ALA A 413 20.97 24.40 7.68
CA ALA A 413 20.34 24.60 6.38
C ALA A 413 20.74 23.56 5.32
N ALA A 414 21.91 22.95 5.49
CA ALA A 414 22.55 21.99 4.61
C ALA A 414 23.64 21.21 5.37
N PHE A 415 24.17 20.15 4.75
CA PHE A 415 25.35 19.45 5.26
C PHE A 415 26.63 20.02 4.65
N ASN A 416 27.64 20.21 5.48
CA ASN A 416 28.98 20.59 5.01
C ASN A 416 29.64 19.43 4.26
N ASN A 417 30.68 19.73 3.48
CA ASN A 417 31.45 18.68 2.81
C ASN A 417 32.09 17.74 3.83
N PRO A 418 32.06 16.42 3.58
CA PRO A 418 32.50 15.46 4.58
C PRO A 418 34.00 15.52 4.84
N THR A 419 34.37 15.27 6.08
CA THR A 419 35.75 14.96 6.49
C THR A 419 35.89 13.46 6.74
N THR A 420 37.08 12.91 6.51
CA THR A 420 37.39 11.53 6.94
C THR A 420 37.61 11.53 8.45
N SER A 421 36.58 11.16 9.21
CA SER A 421 36.59 11.18 10.67
C SER A 421 37.20 9.92 11.30
N TRP A 422 37.37 8.84 10.53
CA TRP A 422 38.13 7.66 10.95
C TRP A 422 38.59 6.81 9.76
N THR A 423 39.68 6.05 9.94
CA THR A 423 40.16 5.03 8.98
C THR A 423 40.70 3.83 9.74
N SER A 424 40.32 2.62 9.32
CA SER A 424 40.76 1.39 9.95
C SER A 424 42.27 1.16 9.83
N SER A 425 42.92 0.78 10.92
CA SER A 425 44.34 0.38 10.95
C SER A 425 44.61 -1.10 10.70
N GLY A 426 43.56 -1.89 10.41
CA GLY A 426 43.62 -3.34 10.17
C GLY A 426 42.42 -3.85 9.36
N SER A 427 42.29 -5.17 9.22
CA SER A 427 41.28 -5.83 8.38
C SER A 427 39.85 -5.75 8.96
N PHE A 428 39.33 -4.54 9.13
CA PHE A 428 37.96 -4.28 9.55
C PHE A 428 37.04 -4.34 8.33
N ASP A 429 36.22 -5.38 8.24
CA ASP A 429 35.42 -5.67 7.05
C ASP A 429 34.08 -4.92 7.09
N TRP A 430 33.92 -3.95 6.20
CA TRP A 430 32.69 -3.18 6.04
C TRP A 430 31.46 -4.07 5.81
N SER A 431 31.59 -5.17 5.06
CA SER A 431 30.47 -6.07 4.75
C SER A 431 29.91 -6.76 5.99
N LYS A 432 30.75 -6.91 7.02
CA LYS A 432 30.44 -7.52 8.33
C LYS A 432 30.00 -6.50 9.37
N SER A 433 29.78 -5.25 9.00
CA SER A 433 29.54 -4.14 9.92
C SER A 433 28.11 -3.62 9.83
N LYS A 434 27.46 -3.31 10.96
CA LYS A 434 26.20 -2.57 11.04
C LYS A 434 26.38 -1.41 12.02
N PRO A 435 26.60 -0.18 11.52
CA PRO A 435 26.81 0.98 12.37
C PRO A 435 25.49 1.42 13.02
N VAL A 436 25.58 1.92 14.25
CA VAL A 436 24.51 2.61 14.99
C VAL A 436 25.09 3.80 15.75
N PRO A 437 24.38 4.93 15.85
CA PRO A 437 24.80 6.11 16.60
C PRO A 437 24.32 6.05 18.06
N GLY A 438 24.85 6.95 18.89
CA GLY A 438 24.32 7.28 20.23
C GLY A 438 25.41 7.65 21.23
N ASP A 439 25.08 8.45 22.24
CA ASP A 439 26.02 8.80 23.32
C ASP A 439 26.25 7.61 24.27
N PHE A 440 27.18 6.73 23.90
CA PHE A 440 27.49 5.52 24.67
C PHE A 440 28.37 5.79 25.90
N ASN A 441 28.97 6.97 26.01
CA ASN A 441 29.92 7.31 27.07
C ASN A 441 29.42 8.41 28.02
N GLY A 442 28.31 9.07 27.70
CA GLY A 442 27.64 10.09 28.51
C GLY A 442 28.30 11.47 28.45
N ASP A 443 29.08 11.79 27.41
CA ASP A 443 29.79 13.08 27.29
C ASP A 443 29.02 14.16 26.53
N GLY A 444 27.78 13.85 26.13
CA GLY A 444 26.88 14.77 25.42
C GLY A 444 27.20 14.92 23.94
N LYS A 445 28.08 14.09 23.37
CA LYS A 445 28.21 13.88 21.92
C LYS A 445 27.76 12.46 21.60
N ASP A 446 27.11 12.31 20.46
CA ASP A 446 26.87 10.98 19.96
C ASP A 446 28.19 10.33 19.54
N ASP A 447 28.29 9.04 19.85
CA ASP A 447 29.36 8.14 19.43
C ASP A 447 28.89 7.28 18.26
N LEU A 448 29.82 6.51 17.68
CA LEU A 448 29.49 5.47 16.72
C LEU A 448 29.74 4.09 17.35
N ALA A 449 28.80 3.17 17.21
CA ALA A 449 29.03 1.76 17.47
C ALA A 449 28.86 0.94 16.19
N VAL A 450 29.58 -0.19 16.10
CA VAL A 450 29.46 -1.15 15.01
C VAL A 450 29.17 -2.52 15.59
N PHE A 451 27.97 -3.03 15.31
CA PHE A 451 27.68 -4.45 15.50
C PHE A 451 28.34 -5.24 14.37
N TYR A 452 29.18 -6.20 14.73
CA TYR A 452 30.12 -6.83 13.82
C TYR A 452 29.95 -8.35 13.77
N ASN A 453 29.99 -8.91 12.55
CA ASN A 453 29.97 -10.34 12.33
C ASN A 453 31.36 -10.96 12.55
N GLY A 454 31.57 -11.58 13.70
CA GLY A 454 32.80 -12.29 14.05
C GLY A 454 32.98 -13.63 13.34
N GLY A 455 31.99 -14.09 12.56
CA GLY A 455 32.02 -15.40 11.91
C GLY A 455 31.58 -16.52 12.85
N GLN A 456 32.19 -17.69 12.71
CA GLN A 456 31.87 -18.88 13.48
C GLN A 456 33.09 -19.31 14.31
N ALA A 457 32.89 -19.57 15.60
CA ALA A 457 33.90 -20.13 16.48
C ALA A 457 34.14 -21.62 16.17
N ALA A 458 35.22 -22.18 16.73
CA ALA A 458 35.60 -23.58 16.52
C ALA A 458 34.54 -24.59 17.00
N ASP A 459 33.70 -24.20 17.96
CA ASP A 459 32.57 -25.01 18.47
C ASP A 459 31.32 -24.91 17.58
N GLY A 460 31.41 -24.24 16.43
CA GLY A 460 30.32 -24.08 15.47
C GLY A 460 29.33 -22.98 15.81
N LYS A 461 29.54 -22.18 16.88
CA LYS A 461 28.63 -21.08 17.20
C LYS A 461 28.99 -19.80 16.45
N PHE A 462 27.98 -19.05 16.01
CA PHE A 462 28.21 -17.70 15.48
C PHE A 462 28.72 -16.78 16.57
N VAL A 463 29.61 -15.86 16.21
CA VAL A 463 30.17 -14.85 17.10
C VAL A 463 29.78 -13.47 16.56
N SER A 464 29.28 -12.61 17.43
CA SER A 464 29.09 -11.19 17.15
C SER A 464 29.86 -10.35 18.15
N LEU A 465 30.32 -9.19 17.70
CA LEU A 465 31.01 -8.21 18.52
C LEU A 465 30.29 -6.87 18.44
N ALA A 466 30.47 -6.05 19.47
CA ALA A 466 30.19 -4.63 19.39
C ALA A 466 31.52 -3.88 19.52
N PHE A 467 31.75 -2.96 18.61
CA PHE A 467 32.85 -2.00 18.67
C PHE A 467 32.27 -0.62 18.96
N THR A 468 32.85 0.13 19.89
CA THR A 468 32.44 1.51 20.18
C THR A 468 33.59 2.46 19.82
N PHE A 469 33.25 3.52 19.09
CA PHE A 469 34.12 4.56 18.58
C PHE A 469 33.67 5.87 19.21
N THR A 470 34.40 6.34 20.24
CA THR A 470 34.00 7.58 20.90
C THR A 470 34.28 8.79 20.01
N SER A 471 33.33 9.72 19.92
CA SER A 471 33.55 10.99 19.23
C SER A 471 34.35 11.94 20.12
N ASN A 472 35.27 12.70 19.53
CA ASN A 472 35.93 13.83 20.19
C ASN A 472 35.44 15.19 19.68
N GLY A 473 34.36 15.19 18.89
CA GLY A 473 33.77 16.36 18.26
C GLY A 473 34.31 16.70 16.86
N ALA A 474 35.51 16.21 16.52
CA ALA A 474 36.10 16.41 15.20
C ALA A 474 36.28 15.09 14.42
N ALA A 475 36.49 13.98 15.14
CA ALA A 475 36.78 12.66 14.60
C ALA A 475 36.33 11.57 15.57
N PHE A 476 36.25 10.34 15.08
CA PHE A 476 36.05 9.16 15.92
C PHE A 476 37.39 8.59 16.37
N ASN A 477 37.51 8.31 17.66
CA ASN A 477 38.64 7.59 18.21
C ASN A 477 38.65 6.13 17.71
N ASN A 478 39.82 5.49 17.79
CA ASN A 478 39.93 4.09 17.41
C ASN A 478 38.99 3.20 18.25
N PRO A 479 38.32 2.22 17.61
CA PRO A 479 37.31 1.45 18.29
C PRO A 479 37.89 0.57 19.39
N THR A 480 37.11 0.41 20.45
CA THR A 480 37.33 -0.63 21.46
C THR A 480 36.26 -1.70 21.34
N THR A 481 36.61 -2.96 21.61
CA THR A 481 35.62 -4.03 21.71
C THR A 481 34.85 -3.86 23.02
N SER A 482 33.61 -3.40 22.94
CA SER A 482 32.74 -3.20 24.10
C SER A 482 31.99 -4.47 24.49
N TRP A 483 31.75 -5.38 23.54
CA TRP A 483 31.08 -6.65 23.80
C TRP A 483 31.47 -7.75 22.82
N THR A 484 31.41 -9.00 23.28
CA THR A 484 31.56 -10.21 22.45
C THR A 484 30.57 -11.27 22.92
N SER A 485 29.81 -11.84 21.99
CA SER A 485 28.85 -12.90 22.28
C SER A 485 29.54 -14.20 22.71
N SER A 486 28.92 -14.97 23.61
CA SER A 486 29.32 -16.36 23.93
C SER A 486 28.68 -17.41 22.99
N GLY A 487 28.21 -16.98 21.82
CA GLY A 487 27.33 -17.70 20.90
C GLY A 487 26.16 -16.78 20.51
N SER A 488 25.99 -16.53 19.21
CA SER A 488 25.22 -15.40 18.71
C SER A 488 24.07 -15.78 17.76
N PHE A 489 23.32 -14.74 17.42
CA PHE A 489 22.19 -14.68 16.51
C PHE A 489 22.61 -14.87 15.05
N ASP A 490 21.62 -15.20 14.22
CA ASP A 490 21.77 -15.19 12.76
C ASP A 490 22.05 -13.75 12.29
N TRP A 491 23.25 -13.54 11.74
CA TRP A 491 23.70 -12.23 11.25
C TRP A 491 22.73 -11.61 10.25
N SER A 492 22.13 -12.43 9.37
CA SER A 492 21.23 -11.95 8.32
C SER A 492 19.92 -11.40 8.88
N LYS A 493 19.52 -11.84 10.09
CA LYS A 493 18.28 -11.47 10.76
C LYS A 493 18.46 -10.40 11.84
N SER A 494 19.70 -10.15 12.25
CA SER A 494 20.01 -9.17 13.30
C SER A 494 19.85 -7.73 12.79
N LYS A 495 19.16 -6.87 13.53
CA LYS A 495 19.01 -5.45 13.23
C LYS A 495 19.35 -4.65 14.49
N PRO A 496 20.60 -4.16 14.65
CA PRO A 496 20.92 -3.27 15.76
C PRO A 496 20.16 -1.96 15.55
N VAL A 497 19.65 -1.41 16.64
CA VAL A 497 19.01 -0.09 16.73
C VAL A 497 19.74 0.73 17.76
#